data_AF-A0A529GJX5-F1
#
_entry.id   AF-A0A529GJX5-F1
#
_cell.length_a   1.000
_cell.length_b   1.000
_cell.length_c   1.000
_cell.angle_alpha   90.00
_cell.angle_beta   90.00
_cell.angle_gamma   90.00
#
_symmetry.space_group_name_H-M   'P 1'
#
loop_
_entity.id
_entity.type
_entity.pdbx_description
1 polymer ?
#
loop_
_entity_poly.entity_id
_entity_poly.type
_entity_poly.pdbx_seq_one_letter_code
_entity_poly.pdbx_strand_id
1 'polypeptide(L)'
;DPKRPLSGDRSVAVGPIYDPQGDKMLGGVINTYSALAFAETTFGLLRSERRLGPVENLNRRSTANRDAINDWVSRSAVLRLSVPDPERRGAAVTLLKVVDPALESSGLHTRIIARSKQLLGYEGITRPDGKHEPGLDVARYVNAFPGTPGDYRAWIGGVRAPDDIIALLDNLQYAYLRAKAAVIEEELAKLGECFPQPSSTVEHGRKGNAGRAYTVLIADLIGLRNGPDGTPDHSELRAHVEARGGVFHLGPLCREAVEPGRVHFSYQPDLSTAAEILQQTDKGQYDAVIAAATAIPEGAVFSEGGVRIGAGTGNMQSRSWGGPNGGGPAPLMNTPSFNSRATAQMALKAMLKVVPDLPVDALHQRVVDGHFDTATNLRDFPTEKIEGKKIAIIGYGNIGRELAKLCKALRMRVCVHARANHREWIEAEGLKYAPTLQDAAGGADFISPHTGLGAFEQARGRFANVGLIDGEMLSLLNDGAVVINYDRGEIIDASALEAALETGKVRHVAVDADIFFDGQTSSFVGPLVPY
;
A
#
# COMPACT_ATOMS: atom_id res chain seq x y z
N ASP A 1 51.73 21.82 24.50
CA ASP A 1 52.51 21.17 25.57
C ASP A 1 52.87 19.75 25.11
N PRO A 2 54.16 19.41 24.95
CA PRO A 2 54.58 18.05 24.58
C PRO A 2 54.23 16.97 25.63
N LYS A 3 53.61 17.33 26.76
CA LYS A 3 53.07 16.39 27.76
C LYS A 3 51.59 16.02 27.59
N ARG A 4 50.95 16.31 26.45
CA ARG A 4 49.53 15.94 26.23
C ARG A 4 49.35 15.05 25.00
N PRO A 5 49.24 13.71 25.17
CA PRO A 5 48.73 12.84 24.13
C PRO A 5 47.20 12.99 24.08
N LEU A 6 46.65 13.28 22.90
CA LEU A 6 45.23 13.52 22.61
C LEU A 6 44.75 14.97 22.86
N SER A 7 44.93 15.81 21.84
CA SER A 7 43.99 16.92 21.57
C SER A 7 43.40 16.69 20.18
N GLY A 8 42.07 16.55 20.12
CA GLY A 8 41.29 16.14 18.95
C GLY A 8 41.07 17.19 17.88
N ASP A 9 42.09 17.94 17.48
CA ASP A 9 41.98 18.87 16.35
C ASP A 9 42.39 18.18 15.04
N ARG A 10 41.41 17.60 14.35
CA ARG A 10 41.57 17.14 12.96
C ARG A 10 41.35 18.32 12.01
N SER A 11 42.45 18.86 11.48
CA SER A 11 42.39 19.85 10.40
C SER A 11 41.85 19.23 9.10
N VAL A 12 40.85 19.87 8.49
CA VAL A 12 40.29 19.55 7.15
C VAL A 12 40.99 20.29 6.00
N ALA A 13 42.08 21.00 6.29
CA ALA A 13 42.64 21.98 5.35
C ALA A 13 43.67 21.41 4.34
N VAL A 14 44.00 20.12 4.38
CA VAL A 14 45.07 19.55 3.54
C VAL A 14 44.49 18.62 2.47
N GLY A 15 44.26 19.16 1.27
CA GLY A 15 43.98 18.37 0.07
C GLY A 15 45.23 17.65 -0.47
N PRO A 16 45.10 16.80 -1.51
CA PRO A 16 46.22 16.06 -2.07
C PRO A 16 47.29 16.99 -2.66
N ILE A 17 48.56 16.72 -2.36
CA ILE A 17 49.71 17.49 -2.84
C ILE A 17 50.21 16.85 -4.15
N TYR A 18 50.10 17.59 -5.24
CA TYR A 18 50.58 17.20 -6.57
C TYR A 18 51.77 18.10 -6.97
N ASP A 19 52.86 17.49 -7.46
CA ASP A 19 54.02 18.19 -8.00
C ASP A 19 53.95 18.24 -9.54
N PRO A 20 53.68 19.41 -10.14
CA PRO A 20 53.54 19.55 -11.59
C PRO A 20 54.87 19.43 -12.35
N GLN A 21 56.03 19.65 -11.69
CA GLN A 21 57.32 19.60 -12.37
C GLN A 21 57.87 18.17 -12.45
N GLY A 22 57.54 17.32 -11.48
CA GLY A 22 57.90 15.91 -11.46
C GLY A 22 56.80 14.95 -11.95
N ASP A 23 55.64 15.48 -12.35
CA ASP A 23 54.40 14.76 -12.68
C ASP A 23 54.09 13.59 -11.73
N LYS A 24 54.18 13.85 -10.42
CA LYS A 24 53.92 12.83 -9.40
C LYS A 24 53.11 13.34 -8.23
N MET A 25 52.28 12.46 -7.68
CA MET A 25 51.55 12.66 -6.44
C MET A 25 52.50 12.51 -5.25
N LEU A 26 52.67 13.57 -4.44
CA LEU A 26 53.58 13.59 -3.28
C LEU A 26 52.92 13.05 -2.00
N GLY A 27 51.60 12.87 -2.02
CA GLY A 27 50.81 12.34 -0.90
C GLY A 27 49.79 13.35 -0.37
N GLY A 28 48.80 12.81 0.35
CA GLY A 28 47.73 13.55 1.03
C GLY A 28 46.84 12.58 1.79
N VAL A 29 46.24 13.01 2.89
CA VAL A 29 45.28 12.19 3.65
C VAL A 29 43.98 12.17 2.85
N ILE A 30 43.71 11.06 2.15
CA ILE A 30 42.35 10.80 1.62
C ILE A 30 41.45 10.69 2.85
N ASN A 31 40.67 11.74 3.13
CA ASN A 31 39.75 11.69 4.25
C ASN A 31 38.73 10.56 4.01
N THR A 32 38.27 9.94 5.09
CA THR A 32 37.39 8.76 5.05
C THR A 32 36.12 9.02 4.24
N TYR A 33 35.63 10.26 4.21
CA TYR A 33 34.45 10.65 3.44
C TYR A 33 34.70 10.67 1.93
N SER A 34 35.87 11.06 1.44
CA SER A 34 36.21 11.00 0.02
C SER A 34 36.39 9.55 -0.45
N ALA A 35 36.97 8.68 0.38
CA ALA A 35 37.05 7.25 0.10
C ALA A 35 35.67 6.56 0.13
N LEU A 36 34.81 6.92 1.09
CA LEU A 36 33.43 6.45 1.16
C LEU A 36 32.59 6.97 0.00
N ALA A 37 32.71 8.25 -0.37
CA ALA A 37 32.01 8.82 -1.52
C ALA A 37 32.50 8.22 -2.85
N PHE A 38 33.80 7.98 -3.00
CA PHE A 38 34.36 7.28 -4.16
C PHE A 38 33.88 5.82 -4.22
N ALA A 39 33.89 5.10 -3.10
CA ALA A 39 33.38 3.73 -3.01
C ALA A 39 31.87 3.69 -3.28
N GLU A 40 31.09 4.59 -2.70
CA GLU A 40 29.63 4.66 -2.86
C GLU A 40 29.24 5.06 -4.29
N THR A 41 29.98 5.98 -4.90
CA THR A 41 29.80 6.35 -6.32
C THR A 41 30.22 5.21 -7.23
N THR A 42 31.39 4.60 -7.02
CA THR A 42 31.92 3.53 -7.86
C THR A 42 31.10 2.25 -7.74
N PHE A 43 30.79 1.80 -6.53
CA PHE A 43 29.92 0.64 -6.31
C PHE A 43 28.46 0.95 -6.62
N GLY A 44 28.01 2.19 -6.47
CA GLY A 44 26.70 2.66 -6.94
C GLY A 44 26.58 2.58 -8.46
N LEU A 45 27.61 3.02 -9.18
CA LEU A 45 27.70 2.91 -10.64
C LEU A 45 27.78 1.45 -11.08
N LEU A 46 28.60 0.61 -10.45
CA LEU A 46 28.68 -0.84 -10.74
C LEU A 46 27.37 -1.58 -10.42
N ARG A 47 26.63 -1.15 -9.39
CA ARG A 47 25.32 -1.72 -9.04
C ARG A 47 24.25 -1.29 -10.03
N SER A 48 24.27 -0.03 -10.45
CA SER A 48 23.45 0.48 -11.55
C SER A 48 23.79 -0.22 -12.87
N GLU A 49 25.06 -0.47 -13.17
CA GLU A 49 25.51 -1.19 -14.36
C GLU A 49 25.09 -2.66 -14.34
N ARG A 50 25.14 -3.34 -13.19
CA ARG A 50 24.58 -4.71 -13.08
C ARG A 50 23.07 -4.73 -13.31
N ARG A 51 22.34 -3.70 -12.85
CA ARG A 51 20.88 -3.61 -12.99
C ARG A 51 20.44 -3.19 -14.39
N LEU A 52 21.18 -2.28 -15.01
CA LEU A 52 20.79 -1.59 -16.24
C LEU A 52 21.61 -2.03 -17.46
N GLY A 53 22.74 -2.68 -17.26
CA GLY A 53 23.75 -2.95 -18.28
C GLY A 53 24.73 -1.77 -18.46
N PRO A 54 25.79 -1.97 -19.27
CA PRO A 54 26.75 -0.93 -19.60
C PRO A 54 26.09 0.28 -20.27
N VAL A 55 26.75 1.44 -20.16
CA VAL A 55 26.29 2.71 -20.77
C VAL A 55 26.03 2.56 -22.28
N GLU A 56 26.78 1.71 -22.97
CA GLU A 56 26.55 1.40 -24.38
C GLU A 56 25.16 0.76 -24.62
N ASN A 57 24.73 -0.16 -23.76
CA ASN A 57 23.41 -0.77 -23.84
C ASN A 57 22.31 0.24 -23.51
N LEU A 58 22.54 1.13 -22.54
CA LEU A 58 21.66 2.26 -22.24
C LEU A 58 21.51 3.16 -23.47
N ASN A 59 22.61 3.54 -24.12
CA ASN A 59 22.58 4.36 -25.32
C ASN A 59 21.85 3.65 -26.47
N ARG A 60 22.11 2.36 -26.68
CA ARG A 60 21.44 1.55 -27.71
C ARG A 60 19.93 1.48 -27.48
N ARG A 61 19.48 1.23 -26.24
CA ARG A 61 18.06 1.25 -25.88
C ARG A 61 17.47 2.65 -26.00
N SER A 62 18.21 3.70 -25.64
CA SER A 62 17.75 5.08 -25.80
C SER A 62 17.50 5.44 -27.26
N THR A 63 18.35 4.96 -28.18
CA THR A 63 18.15 5.10 -29.63
C THR A 63 16.93 4.29 -30.07
N ALA A 64 16.84 3.02 -29.68
CA ALA A 64 15.69 2.16 -30.01
C ALA A 64 14.35 2.76 -29.50
N ASN A 65 14.34 3.35 -28.31
CA ASN A 65 13.17 4.02 -27.75
C ASN A 65 12.78 5.26 -28.55
N ARG A 66 13.75 6.04 -29.05
CA ARG A 66 13.48 7.17 -29.95
C ARG A 66 12.85 6.69 -31.26
N ASP A 67 13.38 5.62 -31.84
CA ASP A 67 12.86 5.04 -33.08
C ASP A 67 11.45 4.48 -32.89
N ALA A 68 11.21 3.76 -31.80
CA ALA A 68 9.91 3.22 -31.43
C ALA A 68 8.85 4.32 -31.29
N ILE A 69 9.20 5.45 -30.66
CA ILE A 69 8.27 6.58 -30.52
C ILE A 69 8.03 7.25 -31.85
N ASN A 70 9.08 7.49 -32.65
CA ASN A 70 8.94 8.11 -33.95
C ASN A 70 7.99 7.29 -34.85
N ASP A 71 8.19 5.97 -34.89
CA ASP A 71 7.36 5.04 -35.64
C ASP A 71 5.92 5.01 -35.11
N TRP A 72 5.72 4.84 -33.79
CA TRP A 72 4.38 4.82 -33.20
C TRP A 72 3.64 6.14 -33.43
N VAL A 73 4.29 7.28 -33.21
CA VAL A 73 3.69 8.62 -33.40
C VAL A 73 3.37 8.91 -34.86
N SER A 74 4.19 8.42 -35.80
CA SER A 74 3.91 8.55 -37.24
C SER A 74 2.60 7.86 -37.66
N ARG A 75 2.23 6.81 -36.92
CA ARG A 75 1.02 6.00 -37.14
C ARG A 75 -0.17 6.44 -36.29
N SER A 76 0.06 7.22 -35.23
CA SER A 76 -1.00 7.74 -34.38
C SER A 76 -1.84 8.78 -35.13
N ALA A 77 -3.15 8.80 -34.91
CA ALA A 77 -4.01 9.89 -35.37
C ALA A 77 -4.10 11.05 -34.37
N VAL A 78 -3.64 10.83 -33.13
CA VAL A 78 -3.95 11.71 -31.98
C VAL A 78 -2.69 12.35 -31.40
N LEU A 79 -1.60 11.61 -31.23
CA LEU A 79 -0.38 12.15 -30.62
C LEU A 79 0.61 12.57 -31.71
N ARG A 80 1.30 13.69 -31.48
CA ARG A 80 2.38 14.22 -32.33
C ARG A 80 3.57 14.62 -31.47
N LEU A 81 4.76 14.58 -32.07
CA LEU A 81 5.95 15.14 -31.43
C LEU A 81 5.84 16.67 -31.42
N SER A 82 6.08 17.27 -30.26
CA SER A 82 6.06 18.73 -30.12
C SER A 82 7.30 19.38 -30.78
N VAL A 83 8.41 18.65 -30.82
CA VAL A 83 9.66 19.09 -31.47
C VAL A 83 9.82 18.37 -32.81
N PRO A 84 9.62 19.06 -33.95
CA PRO A 84 9.62 18.43 -35.27
C PRO A 84 11.01 18.02 -35.73
N ASP A 85 12.06 18.76 -35.34
CA ASP A 85 13.45 18.43 -35.66
C ASP A 85 13.96 17.25 -34.81
N PRO A 86 14.29 16.09 -35.41
CA PRO A 86 14.78 14.91 -34.69
C PRO A 86 16.07 15.14 -33.90
N GLU A 87 16.93 16.05 -34.35
CA GLU A 87 18.23 16.36 -33.72
C GLU A 87 18.06 17.21 -32.45
N ARG A 88 16.91 17.88 -32.29
CA ARG A 88 16.58 18.70 -31.11
C ARG A 88 15.72 17.96 -30.07
N ARG A 89 15.43 16.67 -30.29
CA ARG A 89 14.63 15.84 -29.36
C ARG A 89 15.53 15.31 -28.24
N GLY A 90 15.02 15.35 -27.01
CA GLY A 90 15.73 14.81 -25.85
C GLY A 90 15.86 13.29 -25.89
N ALA A 91 17.03 12.77 -25.55
CA ALA A 91 17.28 11.32 -25.48
C ALA A 91 16.57 10.64 -24.29
N ALA A 92 16.38 11.37 -23.18
CA ALA A 92 15.75 10.85 -21.96
C ALA A 92 14.25 11.18 -21.87
N VAL A 93 13.81 12.22 -22.57
CA VAL A 93 12.48 12.82 -22.43
C VAL A 93 12.00 13.30 -23.79
N THR A 94 10.76 12.96 -24.12
CA THR A 94 10.08 13.43 -25.34
C THR A 94 8.80 14.18 -25.00
N LEU A 95 8.59 15.31 -25.69
CA LEU A 95 7.39 16.13 -25.57
C LEU A 95 6.37 15.72 -26.64
N LEU A 96 5.19 15.31 -26.19
CA LEU A 96 4.06 14.92 -27.01
C LEU A 96 2.97 15.97 -26.90
N LYS A 97 2.37 16.31 -28.03
CA LYS A 97 1.15 17.11 -28.13
C LYS A 97 0.04 16.24 -28.68
N VAL A 98 -1.17 16.50 -28.25
CA VAL A 98 -2.38 15.96 -28.85
C VAL A 98 -2.75 16.89 -30.01
N VAL A 99 -3.07 16.29 -31.15
CA VAL A 99 -3.64 16.97 -32.31
C VAL A 99 -5.00 16.36 -32.56
N ASP A 100 -6.04 17.16 -32.36
CA ASP A 100 -7.43 16.75 -32.50
C ASP A 100 -8.20 17.85 -33.24
N PRO A 101 -8.26 17.79 -34.59
CA PRO A 101 -8.79 18.88 -35.42
C PRO A 101 -10.23 19.28 -35.07
N ALA A 102 -11.00 18.36 -34.48
CA ALA A 102 -12.38 18.63 -34.06
C ALA A 102 -12.48 19.55 -32.82
N LEU A 103 -11.37 19.74 -32.08
CA LEU A 103 -11.34 20.41 -30.79
C LEU A 103 -10.26 21.50 -30.68
N GLU A 104 -9.46 21.73 -31.73
CA GLU A 104 -8.33 22.69 -31.75
C GLU A 104 -8.74 24.14 -31.42
N SER A 105 -9.99 24.53 -31.66
CA SER A 105 -10.52 25.88 -31.38
C SER A 105 -11.39 25.97 -30.11
N SER A 106 -11.51 24.88 -29.35
CA SER A 106 -12.40 24.79 -28.19
C SER A 106 -11.63 24.95 -26.86
N GLY A 107 -12.25 25.60 -25.85
CA GLY A 107 -11.75 25.57 -24.47
C GLY A 107 -11.77 24.16 -23.82
N LEU A 108 -12.21 23.14 -24.57
CA LEU A 108 -12.32 21.76 -24.10
C LEU A 108 -10.98 21.02 -24.12
N HIS A 109 -10.06 21.38 -25.02
CA HIS A 109 -8.75 20.71 -25.13
C HIS A 109 -8.03 20.68 -23.78
N THR A 110 -7.89 21.82 -23.11
CA THR A 110 -7.25 21.91 -21.79
C THR A 110 -7.95 21.06 -20.73
N ARG A 111 -9.29 20.99 -20.75
CA ARG A 111 -10.06 20.16 -19.81
C ARG A 111 -9.89 18.67 -20.07
N ILE A 112 -9.85 18.27 -21.34
CA ILE A 112 -9.62 16.88 -21.73
C ILE A 112 -8.21 16.45 -21.30
N ILE A 113 -7.20 17.30 -21.52
CA ILE A 113 -5.82 17.04 -21.07
C ILE A 113 -5.73 16.96 -19.54
N ALA A 114 -6.48 17.78 -18.79
CA ALA A 114 -6.52 17.67 -17.34
C ALA A 114 -7.17 16.34 -16.88
N ARG A 115 -8.30 15.96 -17.47
CA ARG A 115 -9.00 14.69 -17.18
C ARG A 115 -8.20 13.46 -17.59
N SER A 116 -7.45 13.51 -18.68
CA SER A 116 -6.59 12.39 -19.09
C SER A 116 -5.44 12.19 -18.10
N LYS A 117 -4.87 13.28 -17.57
CA LYS A 117 -3.85 13.22 -16.49
C LYS A 117 -4.44 12.64 -15.20
N GLN A 118 -5.69 12.96 -14.88
CA GLN A 118 -6.42 12.37 -13.75
C GLN A 118 -6.56 10.85 -13.91
N LEU A 119 -6.93 10.39 -15.11
CA LEU A 119 -7.05 8.96 -15.44
C LEU A 119 -5.70 8.24 -15.47
N LEU A 120 -4.61 8.91 -15.86
CA LEU A 120 -3.25 8.38 -15.77
C LEU A 120 -2.76 8.30 -14.31
N GLY A 121 -3.31 9.13 -13.42
CA GLY A 121 -3.08 9.10 -11.97
C GLY A 121 -3.80 7.95 -11.27
N TYR A 122 -3.83 7.98 -9.94
CA TYR A 122 -4.56 6.99 -9.12
C TYR A 122 -6.04 7.35 -8.94
N GLU A 123 -6.41 8.59 -9.27
CA GLU A 123 -7.71 9.18 -8.96
C GLU A 123 -8.83 8.65 -9.87
N GLY A 124 -8.50 8.29 -11.12
CA GLY A 124 -9.49 7.87 -12.10
C GLY A 124 -10.38 9.02 -12.57
N ILE A 125 -11.43 8.72 -13.33
CA ILE A 125 -12.44 9.71 -13.75
C ILE A 125 -13.85 9.16 -13.52
N THR A 126 -14.75 10.02 -13.05
CA THR A 126 -16.17 9.70 -12.94
C THR A 126 -16.91 10.41 -14.05
N ARG A 127 -17.70 9.66 -14.82
CA ARG A 127 -18.51 10.19 -15.92
C ARG A 127 -19.82 10.80 -15.40
N PRO A 128 -20.53 11.62 -16.20
CA PRO A 128 -21.82 12.21 -15.82
C PRO A 128 -22.89 11.19 -15.40
N ASP A 129 -22.78 9.96 -15.90
CA ASP A 129 -23.66 8.82 -15.54
C ASP A 129 -23.34 8.20 -14.17
N GLY A 130 -22.37 8.74 -13.44
CA GLY A 130 -21.92 8.25 -12.13
C GLY A 130 -20.97 7.05 -12.19
N LYS A 131 -20.62 6.55 -13.38
CA LYS A 131 -19.67 5.43 -13.51
C LYS A 131 -18.24 5.92 -13.29
N HIS A 132 -17.58 5.33 -12.30
CA HIS A 132 -16.18 5.58 -12.01
C HIS A 132 -15.28 4.65 -12.82
N GLU A 133 -14.32 5.23 -13.53
CA GLU A 133 -13.22 4.52 -14.19
C GLU A 133 -11.96 4.68 -13.33
N PRO A 134 -11.38 3.58 -12.81
CA PRO A 134 -10.23 3.67 -11.93
C PRO A 134 -9.00 4.21 -12.66
N GLY A 135 -8.16 4.91 -11.91
CA GLY A 135 -6.89 5.42 -12.41
C GLY A 135 -5.92 4.30 -12.79
N LEU A 136 -5.10 4.56 -13.81
CA LEU A 136 -4.12 3.59 -14.33
C LEU A 136 -2.84 3.50 -13.46
N ASP A 137 -2.62 4.46 -12.54
CA ASP A 137 -1.41 4.55 -11.69
C ASP A 137 -0.09 4.52 -12.48
N VAL A 138 -0.09 5.20 -13.63
CA VAL A 138 1.07 5.32 -14.54
C VAL A 138 1.61 6.75 -14.62
N ALA A 139 1.03 7.71 -13.91
CA ALA A 139 1.42 9.13 -13.91
C ALA A 139 2.90 9.36 -13.53
N ARG A 140 3.52 8.46 -12.75
CA ARG A 140 4.96 8.47 -12.45
C ARG A 140 5.87 8.41 -13.70
N TYR A 141 5.31 8.11 -14.87
CA TYR A 141 6.02 7.96 -16.14
C TYR A 141 5.79 9.11 -17.13
N VAL A 142 4.89 10.05 -16.78
CA VAL A 142 4.51 11.21 -17.59
C VAL A 142 4.48 12.43 -16.70
N ASN A 143 5.47 13.32 -16.84
CA ASN A 143 5.58 14.47 -15.93
C ASN A 143 4.82 15.67 -16.47
N ALA A 144 3.57 15.84 -16.06
CA ALA A 144 2.64 16.74 -16.73
C ALA A 144 2.38 18.03 -15.93
N PHE A 145 3.45 18.75 -15.55
CA PHE A 145 3.34 20.00 -14.77
C PHE A 145 2.61 21.12 -15.55
N PRO A 146 1.71 21.88 -14.90
CA PRO A 146 1.10 23.08 -15.47
C PRO A 146 2.16 24.09 -15.93
N GLY A 147 2.02 24.66 -17.13
CA GLY A 147 2.91 25.71 -17.67
C GLY A 147 4.13 25.23 -18.46
N THR A 148 4.31 23.92 -18.64
CA THR A 148 5.40 23.36 -19.49
C THR A 148 4.91 23.23 -20.94
N PRO A 149 5.73 23.50 -21.98
CA PRO A 149 5.30 23.33 -23.37
C PRO A 149 4.91 21.88 -23.70
N GLY A 150 3.73 21.67 -24.28
CA GLY A 150 3.21 20.37 -24.71
C GLY A 150 2.21 19.73 -23.73
N ASP A 151 1.44 18.76 -24.23
CA ASP A 151 0.36 18.13 -23.44
C ASP A 151 0.88 17.03 -22.51
N TYR A 152 1.90 16.27 -22.95
CA TYR A 152 2.55 15.21 -22.18
C TYR A 152 4.08 15.25 -22.32
N ARG A 153 4.77 14.96 -21.22
CA ARG A 153 6.23 14.77 -21.18
C ARG A 153 6.52 13.32 -20.82
N ALA A 154 6.84 12.52 -21.84
CA ALA A 154 7.13 11.09 -21.70
C ALA A 154 8.61 10.87 -21.36
N TRP A 155 8.88 10.06 -20.34
CA TRP A 155 10.23 9.60 -20.01
C TRP A 155 10.59 8.35 -20.79
N ILE A 156 11.59 8.46 -21.66
CA ILE A 156 11.87 7.48 -22.73
C ILE A 156 13.31 7.00 -22.75
N GLY A 157 14.12 7.41 -21.77
CA GLY A 157 15.55 7.11 -21.74
C GLY A 157 15.86 5.62 -21.71
N GLY A 158 17.10 5.27 -22.05
CA GLY A 158 17.56 3.90 -22.22
C GLY A 158 17.51 2.99 -20.99
N VAL A 159 17.11 3.51 -19.82
CA VAL A 159 16.78 2.72 -18.62
C VAL A 159 15.57 1.82 -18.85
N ARG A 160 14.69 2.17 -19.80
CA ARG A 160 13.48 1.44 -20.15
C ARG A 160 13.68 0.46 -21.29
N ALA A 161 12.92 -0.62 -21.29
CA ALA A 161 12.77 -1.47 -22.46
C ALA A 161 11.88 -0.76 -23.51
N PRO A 162 12.10 -1.00 -24.82
CA PRO A 162 11.26 -0.44 -25.87
C PRO A 162 9.76 -0.77 -25.72
N ASP A 163 9.42 -1.97 -25.24
CA ASP A 163 8.02 -2.36 -25.04
C ASP A 163 7.31 -1.50 -23.99
N ASP A 164 8.04 -1.03 -22.96
CA ASP A 164 7.49 -0.10 -21.95
C ASP A 164 7.14 1.27 -22.57
N ILE A 165 7.83 1.64 -23.66
CA ILE A 165 7.59 2.89 -24.38
C ILE A 165 6.32 2.78 -25.22
N ILE A 166 6.12 1.64 -25.89
CA ILE A 166 4.89 1.37 -26.63
C ILE A 166 3.69 1.35 -25.68
N ALA A 167 3.79 0.62 -24.56
CA ALA A 167 2.74 0.58 -23.55
C ALA A 167 2.45 1.96 -22.94
N LEU A 168 3.47 2.80 -22.77
CA LEU A 168 3.29 4.19 -22.32
C LEU A 168 2.46 5.01 -23.32
N LEU A 169 2.77 4.92 -24.61
CA LEU A 169 2.06 5.65 -25.66
C LEU A 169 0.61 5.17 -25.83
N ASP A 170 0.38 3.87 -25.77
CA ASP A 170 -0.96 3.28 -25.81
C ASP A 170 -1.81 3.75 -24.63
N ASN A 171 -1.23 3.79 -23.43
CA ASN A 171 -1.91 4.32 -22.23
C ASN A 171 -2.21 5.82 -22.35
N LEU A 172 -1.29 6.61 -22.93
CA LEU A 172 -1.51 8.03 -23.17
C LEU A 172 -2.67 8.27 -24.15
N GLN A 173 -2.71 7.52 -25.25
CA GLN A 173 -3.79 7.61 -26.23
C GLN A 173 -5.12 7.12 -25.65
N TYR A 174 -5.11 6.00 -24.94
CA TYR A 174 -6.28 5.48 -24.23
C TYR A 174 -6.83 6.53 -23.27
N ALA A 175 -6.00 7.07 -22.38
CA ALA A 175 -6.42 8.03 -21.37
C ALA A 175 -6.98 9.31 -22.00
N TYR A 176 -6.35 9.80 -23.08
CA TYR A 176 -6.87 10.94 -23.83
C TYR A 176 -8.25 10.67 -24.43
N LEU A 177 -8.43 9.54 -25.13
CA LEU A 177 -9.71 9.22 -25.79
C LEU A 177 -10.84 9.01 -24.77
N ARG A 178 -10.54 8.40 -23.63
CA ARG A 178 -11.50 8.23 -22.53
C ARG A 178 -11.88 9.56 -21.88
N ALA A 179 -10.89 10.42 -21.63
CA ALA A 179 -11.13 11.76 -21.13
C ALA A 179 -11.92 12.63 -22.11
N LYS A 180 -11.63 12.52 -23.42
CA LYS A 180 -12.38 13.22 -24.48
C LYS A 180 -13.85 12.82 -24.45
N ALA A 181 -14.14 11.53 -24.39
CA ALA A 181 -15.51 11.03 -24.28
C ALA A 181 -16.21 11.59 -23.04
N ALA A 182 -15.58 11.49 -21.86
CA ALA A 182 -16.17 11.96 -20.61
C ALA A 182 -16.45 13.47 -20.62
N VAL A 183 -15.53 14.30 -21.14
CA VAL A 183 -15.74 15.75 -21.22
C VAL A 183 -16.82 16.12 -22.23
N ILE A 184 -16.90 15.41 -23.37
CA ILE A 184 -17.96 15.64 -24.36
C ILE A 184 -19.33 15.25 -23.77
N GLU A 185 -19.40 14.11 -23.07
CA GLU A 185 -20.59 13.66 -22.33
C GLU A 185 -21.03 14.72 -21.29
N GLU A 186 -20.07 15.31 -20.55
CA GLU A 186 -20.35 16.42 -19.61
C GLU A 186 -20.96 17.65 -20.30
N GLU A 187 -20.42 18.05 -21.46
CA GLU A 187 -20.93 19.23 -22.18
C GLU A 187 -22.30 18.99 -22.79
N LEU A 188 -22.53 17.80 -23.34
CA LEU A 188 -23.81 17.46 -23.94
C LEU A 188 -24.90 17.26 -22.87
N ALA A 189 -24.56 16.71 -21.70
CA ALA A 189 -25.47 16.66 -20.56
C ALA A 189 -25.94 18.06 -20.11
N LYS A 190 -25.08 19.08 -20.16
CA LYS A 190 -25.47 20.48 -19.89
C LYS A 190 -26.47 21.04 -20.91
N LEU A 191 -26.47 20.50 -22.13
CA LEU A 191 -27.39 20.89 -23.20
C LEU A 191 -28.69 20.07 -23.18
N GLY A 192 -28.87 19.16 -22.21
CA GLY A 192 -30.05 18.33 -22.07
C GLY A 192 -30.07 17.10 -22.99
N GLU A 193 -28.96 16.79 -23.65
CA GLU A 193 -28.81 15.60 -24.50
C GLU A 193 -28.48 14.36 -23.65
N CYS A 194 -29.28 13.30 -23.79
CA CYS A 194 -29.07 12.01 -23.13
C CYS A 194 -28.49 10.99 -24.12
N PHE A 195 -27.37 10.36 -23.77
CA PHE A 195 -26.72 9.36 -24.61
C PHE A 195 -27.36 7.97 -24.43
N PRO A 196 -27.80 7.30 -25.52
CA PRO A 196 -28.16 5.90 -25.45
C PRO A 196 -26.91 5.06 -25.18
N GLN A 197 -27.01 4.17 -24.21
CA GLN A 197 -25.94 3.25 -23.84
C GLN A 197 -25.49 2.42 -25.05
N PRO A 198 -24.18 2.17 -25.28
CA PRO A 198 -23.81 0.91 -25.90
C PRO A 198 -24.37 -0.15 -24.96
N SER A 199 -25.35 -0.92 -25.44
CA SER A 199 -25.92 -2.03 -24.68
C SER A 199 -24.76 -2.92 -24.28
N SER A 200 -24.26 -2.76 -23.06
CA SER A 200 -23.63 -3.87 -22.40
C SER A 200 -24.75 -4.89 -22.26
N THR A 201 -24.79 -5.84 -23.18
CA THR A 201 -25.30 -7.18 -22.90
C THR A 201 -24.36 -7.90 -21.92
N VAL A 202 -23.88 -7.20 -20.91
CA VAL A 202 -23.99 -7.71 -19.56
C VAL A 202 -25.19 -6.97 -19.00
N GLU A 203 -26.37 -7.57 -19.18
CA GLU A 203 -27.50 -7.27 -18.32
C GLU A 203 -26.98 -7.21 -16.88
N HIS A 204 -26.90 -6.01 -16.31
CA HIS A 204 -27.07 -5.84 -14.87
C HIS A 204 -28.56 -5.87 -14.53
N GLY A 205 -29.39 -6.34 -15.47
CA GLY A 205 -30.66 -6.96 -15.14
C GLY A 205 -30.38 -8.02 -14.08
N ARG A 206 -30.97 -7.82 -12.91
CA ARG A 206 -30.98 -8.78 -11.81
C ARG A 206 -31.32 -10.15 -12.42
N LYS A 207 -30.34 -11.06 -12.53
CA LYS A 207 -30.58 -12.50 -12.77
C LYS A 207 -31.19 -13.18 -11.54
N GLY A 208 -31.85 -12.39 -10.67
CA GLY A 208 -32.59 -12.85 -9.53
C GLY A 208 -34.07 -12.84 -9.87
N ASN A 209 -34.80 -13.81 -9.32
CA ASN A 209 -36.24 -13.89 -9.46
C ASN A 209 -36.88 -12.55 -9.06
N ALA A 210 -37.60 -11.87 -9.97
CA ALA A 210 -38.20 -10.55 -9.74
C ALA A 210 -39.17 -10.53 -8.54
N GLY A 211 -39.67 -11.70 -8.11
CA GLY A 211 -40.48 -11.87 -6.92
C GLY A 211 -39.71 -12.16 -5.62
N ARG A 212 -38.37 -12.30 -5.64
CA ARG A 212 -37.54 -12.56 -4.45
C ARG A 212 -36.83 -11.30 -3.99
N ALA A 213 -36.94 -10.99 -2.71
CA ALA A 213 -36.08 -10.03 -2.04
C ALA A 213 -34.79 -10.70 -1.55
N TYR A 214 -33.69 -9.95 -1.55
CA TYR A 214 -32.42 -10.44 -0.99
C TYR A 214 -32.08 -9.69 0.28
N THR A 215 -31.56 -10.37 1.29
CA THR A 215 -31.15 -9.78 2.57
C THR A 215 -29.65 -9.93 2.79
N VAL A 216 -28.99 -8.83 3.15
CA VAL A 216 -27.53 -8.78 3.37
C VAL A 216 -27.27 -8.27 4.78
N LEU A 217 -26.51 -9.04 5.55
CA LEU A 217 -26.00 -8.61 6.85
C LEU A 217 -24.71 -7.80 6.66
N ILE A 218 -24.60 -6.64 7.30
CA ILE A 218 -23.36 -5.90 7.45
C ILE A 218 -22.97 -5.99 8.93
N ALA A 219 -21.95 -6.80 9.22
CA ALA A 219 -21.57 -7.20 10.58
C ALA A 219 -20.41 -6.39 11.18
N ASP A 220 -19.93 -5.37 10.48
CA ASP A 220 -18.81 -4.53 10.91
C ASP A 220 -19.08 -3.06 10.61
N LEU A 221 -18.36 -2.20 11.33
CA LEU A 221 -18.38 -0.76 11.10
C LEU A 221 -17.88 -0.40 9.70
N ILE A 222 -18.68 0.35 8.95
CA ILE A 222 -18.31 0.89 7.64
C ILE A 222 -18.39 2.41 7.71
N GLY A 223 -17.25 3.06 7.44
CA GLY A 223 -17.07 4.50 7.66
C GLY A 223 -16.46 4.74 9.05
N LEU A 224 -15.20 5.15 9.09
CA LEU A 224 -14.45 5.39 10.33
C LEU A 224 -14.76 6.78 10.90
N ARG A 225 -16.05 7.13 11.03
CA ARG A 225 -16.50 8.41 11.55
C ARG A 225 -17.56 8.18 12.61
N ASN A 226 -17.41 8.89 13.73
CA ASN A 226 -18.46 8.96 14.74
C ASN A 226 -19.31 10.21 14.50
N GLY A 227 -20.62 10.08 14.75
CA GLY A 227 -21.54 11.19 14.86
C GLY A 227 -21.29 12.03 16.12
N PRO A 228 -22.03 13.14 16.28
CA PRO A 228 -21.87 14.06 17.43
C PRO A 228 -22.09 13.41 18.80
N ASP A 229 -22.82 12.29 18.85
CA ASP A 229 -23.13 11.50 20.04
C ASP A 229 -22.13 10.35 20.29
N GLY A 230 -21.07 10.25 19.46
CA GLY A 230 -20.07 9.18 19.54
C GLY A 230 -20.49 7.87 18.88
N THR A 231 -21.70 7.79 18.29
CA THR A 231 -22.16 6.59 17.58
C THR A 231 -21.59 6.51 16.17
N PRO A 232 -21.46 5.32 15.57
CA PRO A 232 -21.00 5.17 14.19
C PRO A 232 -21.89 5.89 13.17
N ASP A 233 -21.28 6.79 12.38
CA ASP A 233 -21.95 7.51 11.30
C ASP A 233 -22.08 6.62 10.05
N HIS A 234 -23.29 6.11 9.83
CA HIS A 234 -23.65 5.27 8.70
C HIS A 234 -24.33 6.04 7.55
N SER A 235 -24.31 7.38 7.57
CA SER A 235 -25.03 8.22 6.60
C SER A 235 -24.54 8.03 5.16
N GLU A 236 -23.23 7.95 4.95
CA GLU A 236 -22.63 7.73 3.62
C GLU A 236 -22.97 6.33 3.08
N LEU A 237 -22.89 5.30 3.92
CA LEU A 237 -23.27 3.93 3.57
C LEU A 237 -24.74 3.87 3.18
N ARG A 238 -25.61 4.46 4.00
CA ARG A 238 -27.05 4.54 3.74
C ARG A 238 -27.35 5.22 2.41
N ALA A 239 -26.77 6.41 2.19
CA ALA A 239 -26.95 7.15 0.95
C ALA A 239 -26.48 6.35 -0.27
N HIS A 240 -25.37 5.60 -0.15
CA HIS A 240 -24.88 4.73 -1.21
C HIS A 240 -25.84 3.57 -1.50
N VAL A 241 -26.34 2.89 -0.47
CA VAL A 241 -27.29 1.78 -0.59
C VAL A 241 -28.58 2.25 -1.27
N GLU A 242 -29.16 3.36 -0.80
CA GLU A 242 -30.41 3.92 -1.32
C GLU A 242 -30.24 4.42 -2.76
N ALA A 243 -29.13 5.07 -3.10
CA ALA A 243 -28.82 5.51 -4.47
C ALA A 243 -28.68 4.34 -5.46
N ARG A 244 -28.34 3.14 -4.98
CA ARG A 244 -28.26 1.91 -5.78
C ARG A 244 -29.59 1.14 -5.85
N GLY A 245 -30.66 1.68 -5.27
CA GLY A 245 -31.98 1.05 -5.22
C GLY A 245 -32.12 -0.05 -4.15
N GLY A 246 -31.17 -0.14 -3.22
CA GLY A 246 -31.28 -0.98 -2.03
C GLY A 246 -32.06 -0.30 -0.90
N VAL A 247 -32.39 -1.07 0.14
CA VAL A 247 -33.06 -0.58 1.34
C VAL A 247 -32.11 -0.77 2.54
N PHE A 248 -31.85 0.30 3.27
CA PHE A 248 -30.98 0.27 4.44
C PHE A 248 -31.80 0.12 5.74
N HIS A 249 -31.37 -0.79 6.61
CA HIS A 249 -31.98 -1.06 7.91
C HIS A 249 -30.91 -0.94 8.99
N LEU A 250 -31.26 -0.28 10.10
CA LEU A 250 -30.44 -0.26 11.29
C LEU A 250 -30.95 -1.37 12.24
N GLY A 251 -30.11 -2.32 12.59
CA GLY A 251 -30.50 -3.47 13.41
C GLY A 251 -31.06 -4.67 12.62
N PRO A 252 -31.56 -5.70 13.34
CA PRO A 252 -32.09 -6.93 12.75
C PRO A 252 -33.26 -6.71 11.78
N LEU A 253 -33.28 -7.47 10.68
CA LEU A 253 -34.38 -7.42 9.72
C LEU A 253 -35.64 -8.14 10.23
N CYS A 254 -36.79 -7.46 10.18
CA CYS A 254 -38.10 -8.08 10.29
C CYS A 254 -38.54 -8.62 8.91
N ARG A 255 -38.95 -9.89 8.83
CA ARG A 255 -39.36 -10.55 7.57
C ARG A 255 -40.54 -9.85 6.87
N GLU A 256 -41.38 -9.13 7.61
CA GLU A 256 -42.52 -8.37 7.07
C GLU A 256 -42.10 -7.06 6.38
N ALA A 257 -40.89 -6.56 6.65
CA ALA A 257 -40.35 -5.31 6.09
C ALA A 257 -39.52 -5.52 4.82
N VAL A 258 -39.59 -6.71 4.22
CA VAL A 258 -38.74 -7.12 3.10
C VAL A 258 -39.53 -6.98 1.79
N GLU A 259 -39.14 -6.02 0.95
CA GLU A 259 -39.80 -5.66 -0.30
C GLU A 259 -39.30 -6.55 -1.46
N PRO A 260 -40.20 -7.30 -2.13
CA PRO A 260 -39.83 -8.08 -3.31
C PRO A 260 -39.15 -7.22 -4.38
N GLY A 261 -38.12 -7.75 -5.03
CA GLY A 261 -37.41 -7.03 -6.07
C GLY A 261 -36.40 -5.99 -5.57
N ARG A 262 -36.12 -5.91 -4.26
CA ARG A 262 -35.04 -5.08 -3.67
C ARG A 262 -34.00 -5.91 -2.91
N VAL A 263 -32.89 -5.26 -2.55
CA VAL A 263 -31.84 -5.82 -1.69
C VAL A 263 -31.87 -5.03 -0.39
N HIS A 264 -32.04 -5.72 0.73
CA HIS A 264 -32.17 -5.15 2.07
C HIS A 264 -30.84 -5.34 2.80
N PHE A 265 -30.21 -4.25 3.21
CA PHE A 265 -28.97 -4.24 3.96
C PHE A 265 -29.28 -3.99 5.43
N SER A 266 -28.98 -4.95 6.29
CA SER A 266 -29.10 -4.85 7.74
C SER A 266 -27.75 -4.49 8.34
N TYR A 267 -27.64 -3.28 8.87
CA TYR A 267 -26.42 -2.79 9.51
C TYR A 267 -26.45 -3.12 11.00
N GLN A 268 -25.58 -4.04 11.41
CA GLN A 268 -25.43 -4.56 12.77
C GLN A 268 -23.93 -4.69 13.12
N PRO A 269 -23.21 -3.57 13.25
CA PRO A 269 -21.76 -3.58 13.45
C PRO A 269 -21.33 -4.06 14.85
N ASP A 270 -22.26 -4.15 15.79
CA ASP A 270 -21.98 -4.50 17.19
C ASP A 270 -22.06 -6.02 17.45
N LEU A 271 -22.35 -6.83 16.42
CA LEU A 271 -22.33 -8.30 16.53
C LEU A 271 -20.90 -8.78 16.75
N SER A 272 -20.63 -9.40 17.90
CA SER A 272 -19.27 -9.80 18.26
C SER A 272 -19.15 -11.30 18.54
N THR A 273 -20.05 -11.86 19.34
CA THR A 273 -19.95 -13.26 19.78
C THR A 273 -20.59 -14.22 18.79
N ALA A 274 -20.11 -15.47 18.76
CA ALA A 274 -20.70 -16.52 17.93
C ALA A 274 -22.20 -16.74 18.26
N ALA A 275 -22.60 -16.61 19.52
CA ALA A 275 -23.99 -16.76 19.94
C ALA A 275 -24.90 -15.65 19.36
N GLU A 276 -24.46 -14.39 19.42
CA GLU A 276 -25.18 -13.25 18.84
C GLU A 276 -25.31 -13.40 17.31
N ILE A 277 -24.23 -13.80 16.64
CA ILE A 277 -24.22 -13.98 15.19
C ILE A 277 -25.14 -15.14 14.78
N LEU A 278 -25.07 -16.28 15.50
CA LEU A 278 -25.92 -17.44 15.20
C LEU A 278 -27.40 -17.14 15.40
N GLN A 279 -27.78 -16.38 16.44
CA GLN A 279 -29.17 -15.96 16.65
C GLN A 279 -29.76 -15.22 15.43
N GLN A 280 -28.89 -14.52 14.68
CA GLN A 280 -29.25 -13.76 13.50
C GLN A 280 -29.11 -14.56 12.20
N THR A 281 -28.40 -15.69 12.17
CA THR A 281 -27.95 -16.29 10.89
C THR A 281 -28.17 -17.80 10.77
N ASP A 282 -28.45 -18.52 11.86
CA ASP A 282 -28.54 -19.99 11.89
C ASP A 282 -29.71 -20.55 11.04
N LYS A 283 -30.75 -19.74 10.82
CA LYS A 283 -31.96 -20.11 10.05
C LYS A 283 -31.98 -19.51 8.65
N GLY A 284 -30.85 -18.97 8.17
CA GLY A 284 -30.76 -18.32 6.86
C GLY A 284 -31.64 -17.07 6.77
N GLN A 285 -31.67 -16.26 7.84
CA GLN A 285 -32.37 -14.96 7.83
C GLN A 285 -31.72 -13.96 6.85
N TYR A 286 -30.44 -14.16 6.55
CA TYR A 286 -29.66 -13.37 5.60
C TYR A 286 -29.20 -14.24 4.43
N ASP A 287 -29.37 -13.73 3.23
CA ASP A 287 -28.89 -14.38 2.01
C ASP A 287 -27.36 -14.22 1.86
N ALA A 288 -26.81 -13.09 2.27
CA ALA A 288 -25.37 -12.83 2.22
C ALA A 288 -24.87 -11.99 3.41
N VAL A 289 -23.55 -11.91 3.57
CA VAL A 289 -22.89 -11.09 4.61
C VAL A 289 -21.71 -10.28 4.08
N ILE A 290 -21.54 -9.09 4.64
CA ILE A 290 -20.37 -8.24 4.53
C ILE A 290 -19.75 -8.12 5.93
N ALA A 291 -18.52 -8.57 6.08
CA ALA A 291 -17.78 -8.54 7.34
C ALA A 291 -16.33 -8.08 7.10
N ALA A 292 -15.66 -7.59 8.14
CA ALA A 292 -14.26 -7.18 8.14
C ALA A 292 -13.48 -7.97 9.20
N ALA A 293 -13.70 -7.66 10.47
CA ALA A 293 -13.09 -8.30 11.63
C ALA A 293 -14.00 -9.38 12.23
N THR A 294 -15.32 -9.17 12.21
CA THR A 294 -16.29 -10.09 12.83
C THR A 294 -16.10 -11.54 12.39
N ALA A 295 -15.96 -12.44 13.36
CA ALA A 295 -15.76 -13.87 13.12
C ALA A 295 -17.09 -14.56 12.86
N ILE A 296 -17.35 -14.91 11.61
CA ILE A 296 -18.57 -15.58 11.19
C ILE A 296 -18.46 -17.08 11.50
N PRO A 297 -19.27 -17.62 12.43
CA PRO A 297 -19.14 -18.98 12.92
C PRO A 297 -19.59 -20.02 11.89
N GLU A 298 -19.11 -21.25 12.05
CA GLU A 298 -19.37 -22.37 11.14
C GLU A 298 -20.88 -22.66 10.92
N GLY A 299 -21.69 -22.46 11.96
CA GLY A 299 -23.14 -22.68 11.93
C GLY A 299 -23.95 -21.56 11.28
N ALA A 300 -23.35 -20.43 10.91
CA ALA A 300 -24.07 -19.35 10.23
C ALA A 300 -24.43 -19.76 8.80
N VAL A 301 -25.61 -19.37 8.30
CA VAL A 301 -26.13 -19.80 7.00
C VAL A 301 -26.35 -18.62 6.06
N PHE A 302 -25.70 -18.63 4.89
CA PHE A 302 -25.80 -17.61 3.85
C PHE A 302 -25.94 -18.25 2.46
N SER A 303 -27.14 -18.16 1.86
CA SER A 303 -27.43 -18.89 0.62
C SER A 303 -26.77 -18.32 -0.65
N GLU A 304 -26.46 -17.02 -0.67
CA GLU A 304 -26.01 -16.29 -1.86
C GLU A 304 -24.53 -15.85 -1.79
N GLY A 305 -23.91 -15.83 -0.59
CA GLY A 305 -22.46 -15.66 -0.46
C GLY A 305 -21.98 -14.79 0.70
N GLY A 306 -20.70 -14.43 0.68
CA GLY A 306 -20.07 -13.59 1.70
C GLY A 306 -18.90 -12.77 1.14
N VAL A 307 -18.69 -11.58 1.70
CA VAL A 307 -17.57 -10.70 1.37
C VAL A 307 -16.81 -10.32 2.64
N ARG A 308 -15.49 -10.55 2.62
CA ARG A 308 -14.56 -10.08 3.65
C ARG A 308 -13.85 -8.79 3.21
N ILE A 309 -13.98 -7.72 4.00
CA ILE A 309 -13.26 -6.44 3.75
C ILE A 309 -11.78 -6.62 4.07
N GLY A 310 -10.88 -6.45 3.10
CA GLY A 310 -9.43 -6.63 3.21
C GLY A 310 -8.94 -8.03 2.80
N ALA A 311 -7.74 -8.42 3.26
CA ALA A 311 -7.11 -9.70 2.94
C ALA A 311 -7.26 -10.81 4.02
N GLY A 312 -7.38 -12.06 3.55
CA GLY A 312 -7.51 -13.26 4.39
C GLY A 312 -8.96 -13.56 4.79
N THR A 313 -9.32 -14.84 4.87
CA THR A 313 -10.70 -15.30 5.12
C THR A 313 -10.80 -16.22 6.35
N GLY A 314 -9.82 -16.18 7.25
CA GLY A 314 -9.76 -17.06 8.44
C GLY A 314 -10.93 -16.87 9.41
N ASN A 315 -11.47 -15.65 9.49
CA ASN A 315 -12.64 -15.30 10.29
C ASN A 315 -13.98 -15.62 9.57
N MET A 316 -13.94 -16.18 8.37
CA MET A 316 -15.12 -16.50 7.56
C MET A 316 -15.32 -18.03 7.54
N GLN A 317 -15.92 -18.59 8.60
CA GLN A 317 -15.94 -20.05 8.84
C GLN A 317 -17.26 -20.75 8.45
N SER A 318 -18.28 -20.00 8.01
CA SER A 318 -19.59 -20.58 7.65
C SER A 318 -19.47 -21.73 6.65
N ARG A 319 -20.21 -22.82 6.91
CA ARG A 319 -20.32 -23.96 5.99
C ARG A 319 -21.02 -23.62 4.68
N SER A 320 -21.66 -22.46 4.57
CA SER A 320 -22.34 -22.07 3.33
C SER A 320 -21.37 -21.83 2.17
N TRP A 321 -20.12 -21.45 2.45
CA TRP A 321 -19.19 -21.03 1.43
C TRP A 321 -18.25 -22.13 0.93
N GLY A 322 -17.82 -22.00 -0.32
CA GLY A 322 -16.73 -22.79 -0.88
C GLY A 322 -15.35 -22.25 -0.46
N GLY A 323 -14.33 -23.11 -0.49
CA GLY A 323 -12.95 -22.76 -0.16
C GLY A 323 -12.41 -23.49 1.07
N PRO A 324 -11.15 -23.24 1.48
CA PRO A 324 -10.45 -24.04 2.50
C PRO A 324 -11.04 -23.94 3.92
N ASN A 325 -11.89 -22.95 4.19
CA ASN A 325 -12.53 -22.74 5.50
C ASN A 325 -14.04 -23.08 5.50
N GLY A 326 -14.54 -23.72 4.43
CA GLY A 326 -15.94 -24.10 4.27
C GLY A 326 -16.10 -25.37 3.43
N GLY A 327 -17.32 -25.64 2.96
CA GLY A 327 -17.64 -26.79 2.12
C GLY A 327 -18.94 -26.65 1.32
N GLY A 328 -19.50 -25.45 1.29
CA GLY A 328 -20.79 -25.16 0.68
C GLY A 328 -20.68 -24.58 -0.73
N PRO A 329 -21.83 -24.42 -1.42
CA PRO A 329 -21.86 -23.99 -2.81
C PRO A 329 -21.79 -22.47 -3.00
N ALA A 330 -21.96 -21.67 -1.95
CA ALA A 330 -22.03 -20.21 -2.07
C ALA A 330 -20.62 -19.60 -2.21
N PRO A 331 -20.48 -18.49 -2.95
CA PRO A 331 -19.18 -17.84 -3.14
C PRO A 331 -18.73 -17.08 -1.88
N LEU A 332 -17.44 -17.17 -1.57
CA LEU A 332 -16.76 -16.29 -0.60
C LEU A 332 -15.73 -15.44 -1.33
N MET A 333 -15.83 -14.13 -1.15
CA MET A 333 -14.97 -13.13 -1.77
C MET A 333 -14.25 -12.31 -0.71
N ASN A 334 -13.16 -11.65 -1.11
CA ASN A 334 -12.48 -10.66 -0.28
C ASN A 334 -12.03 -9.44 -1.10
N THR A 335 -11.65 -8.36 -0.42
CA THR A 335 -11.16 -7.12 -1.05
C THR A 335 -9.69 -6.87 -0.68
N PRO A 336 -8.76 -7.67 -1.24
CA PRO A 336 -7.35 -7.53 -0.93
C PRO A 336 -6.84 -6.13 -1.29
N SER A 337 -5.78 -5.69 -0.61
CA SER A 337 -5.15 -4.37 -0.76
C SER A 337 -5.90 -3.17 -0.17
N PHE A 338 -7.22 -3.24 0.02
CA PHE A 338 -8.03 -2.08 0.43
C PHE A 338 -7.51 -1.40 1.71
N ASN A 339 -7.09 -2.19 2.70
CA ASN A 339 -6.59 -1.69 3.98
C ASN A 339 -5.05 -1.67 4.08
N SER A 340 -4.31 -2.09 3.05
CA SER A 340 -2.88 -2.39 3.20
C SER A 340 -2.01 -1.17 3.55
N ARG A 341 -2.36 0.01 3.00
CA ARG A 341 -1.69 1.28 3.33
C ARG A 341 -1.99 1.73 4.75
N ALA A 342 -3.23 1.58 5.21
CA ALA A 342 -3.63 1.92 6.57
C ALA A 342 -2.89 1.03 7.57
N THR A 343 -2.85 -0.29 7.36
CA THR A 343 -2.09 -1.22 8.22
C THR A 343 -0.59 -0.90 8.24
N ALA A 344 0.02 -0.58 7.10
CA ALA A 344 1.42 -0.16 7.05
C ALA A 344 1.68 1.14 7.85
N GLN A 345 0.75 2.11 7.78
CA GLN A 345 0.82 3.33 8.57
C GLN A 345 0.62 3.07 10.07
N MET A 346 -0.23 2.12 10.45
CA MET A 346 -0.41 1.70 11.83
C MET A 346 0.85 1.04 12.40
N ALA A 347 1.48 0.13 11.63
CA ALA A 347 2.77 -0.46 12.01
C ALA A 347 3.87 0.61 12.15
N LEU A 348 3.94 1.59 11.22
CA LEU A 348 4.83 2.73 11.34
C LEU A 348 4.54 3.57 12.59
N LYS A 349 3.26 3.83 12.89
CA LYS A 349 2.84 4.57 14.09
C LYS A 349 3.28 3.82 15.36
N ALA A 350 3.10 2.50 15.42
CA ALA A 350 3.56 1.68 16.53
C ALA A 350 5.08 1.79 16.71
N MET A 351 5.83 1.81 15.61
CA MET A 351 7.27 2.04 15.63
C MET A 351 7.63 3.44 16.15
N LEU A 352 6.95 4.49 15.68
CA LEU A 352 7.19 5.87 16.09
C LEU A 352 6.73 6.17 17.52
N LYS A 353 5.84 5.36 18.10
CA LYS A 353 5.47 5.42 19.52
C LYS A 353 6.67 5.11 20.42
N VAL A 354 7.63 4.33 19.94
CA VAL A 354 8.76 3.84 20.74
C VAL A 354 10.13 4.31 20.23
N VAL A 355 10.23 4.72 18.97
CA VAL A 355 11.46 5.29 18.39
C VAL A 355 11.09 6.41 17.42
N PRO A 356 11.28 7.68 17.81
CA PRO A 356 11.74 8.14 19.12
C PRO A 356 10.72 7.89 20.24
N ASP A 357 11.19 7.46 21.42
CA ASP A 357 10.37 7.41 22.65
C ASP A 357 10.17 8.82 23.22
N LEU A 358 9.32 9.59 22.55
CA LEU A 358 9.03 10.97 22.92
C LEU A 358 7.67 11.04 23.65
N PRO A 359 7.60 11.47 24.92
CA PRO A 359 6.35 11.60 25.66
C PRO A 359 5.60 12.87 25.22
N VAL A 360 5.01 12.82 24.02
CA VAL A 360 4.38 13.97 23.34
C VAL A 360 3.33 14.65 24.24
N ASP A 361 2.50 13.89 24.95
CA ASP A 361 1.46 14.45 25.82
C ASP A 361 2.04 15.22 27.01
N ALA A 362 3.09 14.69 27.64
CA ALA A 362 3.76 15.36 28.75
C ALA A 362 4.48 16.64 28.29
N LEU A 363 5.09 16.61 27.11
CA LEU A 363 5.69 17.80 26.49
C LEU A 363 4.63 18.84 26.14
N HIS A 364 3.51 18.42 25.58
CA HIS A 364 2.39 19.31 25.26
C HIS A 364 1.85 19.97 26.52
N GLN A 365 1.61 19.20 27.59
CA GLN A 365 1.11 19.75 28.85
C GLN A 365 2.09 20.78 29.44
N ARG A 366 3.40 20.50 29.43
CA ARG A 366 4.41 21.48 29.89
C ARG A 366 4.38 22.77 29.07
N VAL A 367 4.15 22.70 27.77
CA VAL A 367 4.02 23.89 26.91
C VAL A 367 2.75 24.67 27.26
N VAL A 368 1.61 23.98 27.39
CA VAL A 368 0.32 24.58 27.76
C VAL A 368 0.41 25.27 29.14
N ASP A 369 1.12 24.67 30.09
CA ASP A 369 1.30 25.20 31.44
C ASP A 369 2.37 26.31 31.53
N GLY A 370 3.07 26.63 30.42
CA GLY A 370 4.15 27.62 30.42
C GLY A 370 5.44 27.16 31.11
N HIS A 371 5.63 25.86 31.30
CA HIS A 371 6.76 25.25 32.00
C HIS A 371 7.77 24.54 31.07
N PHE A 372 7.74 24.82 29.77
CA PHE A 372 8.67 24.21 28.82
C PHE A 372 9.82 25.15 28.45
N ASP A 373 11.00 24.89 29.00
CA ASP A 373 12.26 25.53 28.63
C ASP A 373 13.15 24.52 27.90
N THR A 374 13.33 24.75 26.59
CA THR A 374 14.13 23.87 25.72
C THR A 374 15.57 23.71 26.22
N ALA A 375 16.18 24.75 26.78
CA ALA A 375 17.59 24.74 27.18
C ALA A 375 17.84 23.88 28.42
N THR A 376 16.86 23.79 29.32
CA THR A 376 16.97 23.03 30.56
C THR A 376 16.30 21.67 30.48
N ASN A 377 15.18 21.55 29.77
CA ASN A 377 14.35 20.35 29.79
C ASN A 377 14.66 19.31 28.70
N LEU A 378 15.28 19.68 27.56
CA LEU A 378 15.57 18.68 26.51
C LEU A 378 16.47 17.54 27.00
N ARG A 379 17.32 17.79 28.01
CA ARG A 379 18.16 16.77 28.64
C ARG A 379 17.36 15.63 29.27
N ASP A 380 16.11 15.90 29.66
CA ASP A 380 15.20 14.95 30.29
C ASP A 380 14.49 14.06 29.24
N PHE A 381 14.63 14.38 27.94
CA PHE A 381 13.96 13.71 26.83
C PHE A 381 14.96 13.25 25.74
N PRO A 382 15.92 12.35 26.07
CA PRO A 382 16.87 11.83 25.09
C PRO A 382 16.13 11.12 23.96
N THR A 383 16.27 11.63 22.74
CA THR A 383 15.48 11.20 21.59
C THR A 383 16.31 10.29 20.69
N GLU A 384 15.95 9.01 20.62
CA GLU A 384 16.57 8.05 19.70
C GLU A 384 16.09 8.28 18.25
N LYS A 385 17.02 8.27 17.28
CA LYS A 385 16.68 8.42 15.87
C LYS A 385 16.37 7.07 15.21
N ILE A 386 15.42 7.08 14.28
CA ILE A 386 15.09 5.91 13.46
C ILE A 386 15.97 5.78 12.20
N GLU A 387 16.55 6.90 11.73
CA GLU A 387 17.44 6.93 10.58
C GLU A 387 18.64 5.99 10.77
N GLY A 388 18.97 5.20 9.75
CA GLY A 388 20.07 4.24 9.77
C GLY A 388 19.79 2.92 10.50
N LYS A 389 18.73 2.83 11.30
CA LYS A 389 18.32 1.58 11.96
C LYS A 389 17.87 0.54 10.94
N LYS A 390 18.11 -0.74 11.24
CA LYS A 390 17.72 -1.86 10.39
C LYS A 390 16.32 -2.35 10.78
N ILE A 391 15.44 -2.47 9.79
CA ILE A 391 14.16 -3.17 9.94
C ILE A 391 14.15 -4.44 9.08
N ALA A 392 13.80 -5.56 9.71
CA ALA A 392 13.51 -6.82 9.07
C ALA A 392 12.01 -6.89 8.75
N ILE A 393 11.67 -6.89 7.47
CA ILE A 393 10.29 -7.08 7.00
C ILE A 393 10.18 -8.50 6.46
N ILE A 394 9.30 -9.31 7.07
CA ILE A 394 9.09 -10.69 6.68
C ILE A 394 7.81 -10.77 5.86
N GLY A 395 7.93 -10.92 4.54
CA GLY A 395 6.81 -10.87 3.60
C GLY A 395 6.79 -9.57 2.79
N TYR A 396 6.63 -9.71 1.47
CA TYR A 396 6.60 -8.60 0.52
C TYR A 396 5.31 -8.62 -0.31
N GLY A 397 4.17 -8.75 0.38
CA GLY A 397 2.84 -8.57 -0.17
C GLY A 397 2.40 -7.10 -0.11
N ASN A 398 1.09 -6.85 -0.16
CA ASN A 398 0.55 -5.49 -0.18
C ASN A 398 0.95 -4.66 1.05
N ILE A 399 0.89 -5.21 2.27
CA ILE A 399 1.24 -4.48 3.50
C ILE A 399 2.75 -4.30 3.64
N GLY A 400 3.51 -5.40 3.57
CA GLY A 400 4.97 -5.37 3.76
C GLY A 400 5.69 -4.47 2.74
N ARG A 401 5.19 -4.39 1.50
CA ARG A 401 5.71 -3.45 0.49
C ARG A 401 5.45 -1.99 0.86
N GLU A 402 4.25 -1.65 1.32
CA GLU A 402 3.93 -0.29 1.76
C GLU A 402 4.74 0.11 2.99
N LEU A 403 4.90 -0.80 3.96
CA LEU A 403 5.76 -0.55 5.13
C LEU A 403 7.22 -0.34 4.71
N ALA A 404 7.73 -1.17 3.79
CA ALA A 404 9.09 -1.03 3.28
C ALA A 404 9.35 0.34 2.63
N LYS A 405 8.39 0.85 1.86
CA LYS A 405 8.47 2.20 1.27
C LYS A 405 8.50 3.29 2.34
N LEU A 406 7.65 3.20 3.36
CA LEU A 406 7.60 4.14 4.47
C LEU A 406 8.92 4.15 5.26
N CYS A 407 9.42 2.98 5.65
CA CYS A 407 10.69 2.84 6.37
C CYS A 407 11.87 3.35 5.54
N LYS A 408 11.88 3.08 4.22
CA LYS A 408 12.90 3.62 3.32
C LYS A 408 12.86 5.15 3.24
N ALA A 409 11.66 5.75 3.21
CA ALA A 409 11.48 7.20 3.23
C ALA A 409 12.02 7.85 4.52
N LEU A 410 11.93 7.12 5.65
CA LEU A 410 12.54 7.49 6.93
C LEU A 410 14.04 7.14 7.02
N ARG A 411 14.68 6.77 5.90
CA ARG A 411 16.11 6.44 5.80
C ARG A 411 16.55 5.27 6.68
N MET A 412 15.65 4.32 6.92
CA MET A 412 16.01 3.05 7.56
C MET A 412 16.70 2.10 6.58
N ARG A 413 17.48 1.17 7.12
CA ARG A 413 18.06 0.05 6.36
C ARG A 413 17.04 -1.08 6.27
N VAL A 414 16.19 -1.03 5.25
CA VAL A 414 15.12 -2.02 5.06
C VAL A 414 15.68 -3.31 4.46
N CYS A 415 15.48 -4.43 5.17
CA CYS A 415 15.85 -5.77 4.76
C CYS A 415 14.59 -6.65 4.69
N VAL A 416 14.33 -7.25 3.54
CA VAL A 416 13.09 -7.96 3.26
C VAL A 416 13.37 -9.43 3.00
N HIS A 417 12.78 -10.31 3.80
CA HIS A 417 12.67 -11.73 3.43
C HIS A 417 11.34 -11.97 2.71
N ALA A 418 11.39 -12.61 1.55
CA ALA A 418 10.20 -13.00 0.79
C ALA A 418 10.51 -14.16 -0.16
N ARG A 419 9.47 -14.67 -0.83
CA ARG A 419 9.60 -15.67 -1.90
C ARG A 419 10.59 -15.19 -2.97
N ALA A 420 11.36 -16.12 -3.54
CA ALA A 420 12.43 -15.81 -4.48
C ALA A 420 11.97 -15.01 -5.71
N ASN A 421 10.73 -15.23 -6.18
CA ASN A 421 10.14 -14.49 -7.29
C ASN A 421 9.91 -12.99 -7.00
N HIS A 422 9.95 -12.55 -5.74
CA HIS A 422 9.86 -11.13 -5.39
C HIS A 422 11.21 -10.42 -5.37
N ARG A 423 12.33 -11.15 -5.50
CA ARG A 423 13.69 -10.59 -5.39
C ARG A 423 13.92 -9.42 -6.33
N GLU A 424 13.59 -9.59 -7.62
CA GLU A 424 13.81 -8.56 -8.63
C GLU A 424 13.02 -7.28 -8.30
N TRP A 425 11.79 -7.40 -7.80
CA TRP A 425 10.98 -6.24 -7.42
C TRP A 425 11.51 -5.53 -6.18
N ILE A 426 11.92 -6.27 -5.16
CA ILE A 426 12.52 -5.74 -3.93
C ILE A 426 13.80 -4.95 -4.27
N GLU A 427 14.70 -5.55 -5.07
CA GLU A 427 15.96 -4.93 -5.47
C GLU A 427 15.74 -3.74 -6.41
N ALA A 428 14.76 -3.80 -7.33
CA ALA A 428 14.41 -2.70 -8.22
C ALA A 428 13.90 -1.47 -7.44
N GLU A 429 13.18 -1.69 -6.34
CA GLU A 429 12.74 -0.64 -5.41
C GLU A 429 13.87 -0.15 -4.48
N GLY A 430 15.09 -0.65 -4.64
CA GLY A 430 16.26 -0.24 -3.87
C GLY A 430 16.22 -0.68 -2.40
N LEU A 431 15.54 -1.79 -2.13
CA LEU A 431 15.51 -2.46 -0.83
C LEU A 431 16.49 -3.64 -0.85
N LYS A 432 16.88 -4.16 0.33
CA LYS A 432 17.73 -5.35 0.42
C LYS A 432 16.87 -6.62 0.48
N TYR A 433 17.05 -7.53 -0.48
CA TYR A 433 16.49 -8.88 -0.41
C TYR A 433 17.33 -9.78 0.52
N ALA A 434 16.66 -10.58 1.33
CA ALA A 434 17.22 -11.57 2.25
C ALA A 434 16.74 -12.98 1.85
N PRO A 435 17.65 -13.88 1.41
CA PRO A 435 17.29 -15.25 1.03
C PRO A 435 16.64 -16.08 2.13
N THR A 436 17.03 -15.82 3.39
CA THR A 436 16.50 -16.51 4.57
C THR A 436 15.89 -15.52 5.57
N LEU A 437 15.08 -16.03 6.50
CA LEU A 437 14.56 -15.24 7.62
C LEU A 437 15.72 -14.71 8.50
N GLN A 438 16.72 -15.55 8.74
CA GLN A 438 17.92 -15.23 9.50
C GLN A 438 18.69 -14.06 8.90
N ASP A 439 18.85 -14.03 7.56
CA ASP A 439 19.51 -12.92 6.86
C ASP A 439 18.77 -11.57 7.05
N ALA A 440 17.43 -11.63 7.12
CA ALA A 440 16.62 -10.45 7.40
C ALA A 440 16.71 -10.05 8.88
N ALA A 441 16.54 -10.98 9.81
CA ALA A 441 16.51 -10.73 11.26
C ALA A 441 17.87 -10.31 11.82
N GLY A 442 18.98 -10.86 11.31
CA GLY A 442 20.32 -10.67 11.86
C GLY A 442 20.72 -9.20 12.05
N GLY A 443 20.85 -8.77 13.30
CA GLY A 443 21.19 -7.40 13.68
C GLY A 443 20.13 -6.36 13.30
N ALA A 444 18.85 -6.74 13.26
CA ALA A 444 17.74 -5.82 13.07
C ALA A 444 17.34 -5.15 14.39
N ASP A 445 17.06 -3.86 14.35
CA ASP A 445 16.50 -3.09 15.46
C ASP A 445 14.97 -3.23 15.54
N PHE A 446 14.36 -3.58 14.40
CA PHE A 446 12.91 -3.80 14.28
C PHE A 446 12.64 -5.05 13.46
N ILE A 447 11.60 -5.80 13.80
CA ILE A 447 11.07 -6.88 12.98
C ILE A 447 9.56 -6.77 12.83
N SER A 448 9.05 -6.96 11.61
CA SER A 448 7.62 -6.96 11.32
C SER A 448 7.23 -8.01 10.29
N PRO A 449 6.45 -9.04 10.67
CA PRO A 449 5.94 -10.02 9.74
C PRO A 449 4.63 -9.56 9.05
N HIS A 450 4.50 -9.94 7.78
CA HIS A 450 3.39 -9.66 6.87
C HIS A 450 3.22 -10.82 5.86
N THR A 451 3.11 -12.04 6.36
CA THR A 451 3.05 -13.28 5.57
C THR A 451 1.65 -13.92 5.54
N GLY A 452 0.78 -13.55 6.48
CA GLY A 452 -0.36 -14.35 6.91
C GLY A 452 0.08 -15.66 7.56
N LEU A 453 -0.90 -16.45 8.03
CA LEU A 453 -0.65 -17.78 8.62
C LEU A 453 -0.19 -18.83 7.59
N GLY A 454 -0.38 -18.58 6.30
CA GLY A 454 -0.03 -19.53 5.24
C GLY A 454 -1.06 -20.66 5.10
N ALA A 455 -0.69 -21.74 4.41
CA ALA A 455 -1.57 -22.89 4.20
C ALA A 455 -1.72 -23.71 5.47
N PHE A 456 -2.89 -24.33 5.68
CA PHE A 456 -3.08 -25.28 6.76
C PHE A 456 -2.36 -26.60 6.44
N GLU A 457 -1.46 -27.03 7.32
CA GLU A 457 -0.69 -28.25 7.15
C GLU A 457 -1.31 -29.37 8.00
N GLN A 458 -2.14 -30.21 7.36
CA GLN A 458 -2.86 -31.31 8.02
C GLN A 458 -1.95 -32.20 8.90
N ALA A 459 -0.74 -32.51 8.41
CA ALA A 459 0.22 -33.34 9.15
C ALA A 459 0.70 -32.70 10.46
N ARG A 460 0.69 -31.37 10.58
CA ARG A 460 1.11 -30.63 11.78
C ARG A 460 -0.06 -30.12 12.61
N GLY A 461 -1.29 -30.22 12.09
CA GLY A 461 -2.49 -29.70 12.75
C GLY A 461 -2.48 -28.18 12.94
N ARG A 462 -1.69 -27.43 12.15
CA ARG A 462 -1.53 -25.97 12.27
C ARG A 462 -1.20 -25.32 10.92
N PHE A 463 -1.30 -24.01 10.85
CA PHE A 463 -0.90 -23.26 9.65
C PHE A 463 0.63 -23.13 9.54
N ALA A 464 1.13 -23.06 8.31
CA ALA A 464 2.56 -23.14 7.97
C ALA A 464 3.44 -22.07 8.64
N ASN A 465 2.89 -20.88 8.91
CA ASN A 465 3.63 -19.75 9.47
C ASN A 465 3.33 -19.51 10.97
N VAL A 466 2.68 -20.44 11.66
CA VAL A 466 2.50 -20.35 13.13
C VAL A 466 3.87 -20.44 13.80
N GLY A 467 4.19 -19.49 14.67
CA GLY A 467 5.49 -19.38 15.32
C GLY A 467 6.65 -19.13 14.34
N LEU A 468 6.40 -18.47 13.20
CA LEU A 468 7.43 -18.09 12.24
C LEU A 468 8.52 -17.20 12.88
N ILE A 469 8.12 -16.35 13.82
CA ILE A 469 9.03 -15.56 14.65
C ILE A 469 9.16 -16.28 15.98
N ASP A 470 10.14 -17.18 16.05
CA ASP A 470 10.45 -18.01 17.20
C ASP A 470 11.67 -17.47 17.99
N GLY A 471 12.09 -18.22 19.01
CA GLY A 471 13.26 -17.85 19.83
C GLY A 471 14.56 -17.74 19.04
N GLU A 472 14.74 -18.53 17.97
CA GLU A 472 15.91 -18.41 17.10
C GLU A 472 15.88 -17.05 16.40
N MET A 473 14.75 -16.67 15.79
CA MET A 473 14.61 -15.38 15.11
C MET A 473 14.79 -14.19 16.06
N LEU A 474 14.19 -14.26 17.25
CA LEU A 474 14.30 -13.21 18.26
C LEU A 474 15.76 -13.07 18.76
N SER A 475 16.50 -14.17 18.89
CA SER A 475 17.90 -14.14 19.33
C SER A 475 18.84 -13.44 18.34
N LEU A 476 18.49 -13.43 17.05
CA LEU A 476 19.27 -12.82 15.98
C LEU A 476 19.12 -11.29 15.90
N LEU A 477 18.11 -10.72 16.57
CA LEU A 477 17.90 -9.26 16.60
C LEU A 477 19.03 -8.55 17.37
N ASN A 478 19.12 -7.23 17.24
CA ASN A 478 19.92 -6.45 18.19
C ASN A 478 19.28 -6.49 19.58
N ASP A 479 20.08 -6.30 20.62
CA ASP A 479 19.54 -6.16 21.98
C ASP A 479 18.69 -4.90 22.09
N GLY A 480 17.55 -4.98 22.76
CA GLY A 480 16.55 -3.92 22.80
C GLY A 480 15.82 -3.70 21.47
N ALA A 481 15.66 -4.75 20.65
CA ALA A 481 14.87 -4.66 19.42
C ALA A 481 13.38 -4.46 19.71
N VAL A 482 12.64 -4.04 18.68
CA VAL A 482 11.19 -3.83 18.73
C VAL A 482 10.50 -4.79 17.77
N VAL A 483 9.48 -5.50 18.28
CA VAL A 483 8.68 -6.45 17.50
C VAL A 483 7.33 -5.83 17.17
N ILE A 484 6.93 -5.85 15.90
CA ILE A 484 5.67 -5.27 15.43
C ILE A 484 4.90 -6.31 14.64
N ASN A 485 3.84 -6.89 15.21
CA ASN A 485 3.01 -7.89 14.54
C ASN A 485 1.64 -7.32 14.23
N TYR A 486 1.50 -6.80 13.02
CA TYR A 486 0.23 -6.30 12.51
C TYR A 486 -0.33 -7.20 11.41
N ASP A 487 -0.21 -8.51 11.65
CA ASP A 487 -0.60 -9.56 10.72
C ASP A 487 -1.55 -10.56 11.40
N ARG A 488 -1.02 -11.59 12.09
CA ARG A 488 -1.81 -12.56 12.86
C ARG A 488 -1.07 -12.91 14.15
N GLY A 489 -1.79 -12.96 15.27
CA GLY A 489 -1.19 -13.12 16.61
C GLY A 489 -0.31 -14.38 16.72
N GLU A 490 -0.71 -15.46 16.07
CA GLU A 490 -0.04 -16.77 16.13
C GLU A 490 1.28 -16.83 15.33
N ILE A 491 1.64 -15.78 14.59
CA ILE A 491 2.89 -15.73 13.82
C ILE A 491 4.12 -15.65 14.74
N ILE A 492 3.98 -15.07 15.93
CA ILE A 492 5.05 -15.04 16.92
C ILE A 492 4.80 -16.15 17.94
N ASP A 493 5.87 -16.84 18.34
CA ASP A 493 5.84 -17.72 19.50
C ASP A 493 5.79 -16.88 20.78
N ALA A 494 4.65 -16.91 21.48
CA ALA A 494 4.42 -16.08 22.67
C ALA A 494 5.38 -16.40 23.82
N SER A 495 5.70 -17.67 24.06
CA SER A 495 6.65 -18.07 25.11
C SER A 495 8.08 -17.62 24.79
N ALA A 496 8.47 -17.70 23.52
CA ALA A 496 9.76 -17.17 23.10
C ALA A 496 9.83 -15.64 23.20
N LEU A 497 8.72 -14.95 22.90
CA LEU A 497 8.60 -13.51 23.04
C LEU A 497 8.69 -13.06 24.51
N GLU A 498 8.02 -13.77 25.42
CA GLU A 498 8.11 -13.53 26.87
C GLU A 498 9.57 -13.60 27.34
N ALA A 499 10.28 -14.69 27.02
CA ALA A 499 11.69 -14.84 27.36
C ALA A 499 12.58 -13.72 26.75
N ALA A 500 12.27 -13.28 25.52
CA ALA A 500 12.98 -12.19 24.87
C ALA A 500 12.72 -10.83 25.54
N LEU A 501 11.51 -10.61 26.08
CA LEU A 501 11.16 -9.43 26.86
C LEU A 501 11.85 -9.43 28.23
N GLU A 502 11.83 -10.55 28.95
CA GLU A 502 12.46 -10.69 30.27
C GLU A 502 13.97 -10.44 30.23
N THR A 503 14.63 -10.89 29.15
CA THR A 503 16.08 -10.70 28.96
C THR A 503 16.46 -9.32 28.43
N GLY A 504 15.48 -8.50 28.02
CA GLY A 504 15.71 -7.21 27.36
C GLY A 504 16.19 -7.34 25.90
N LYS A 505 16.19 -8.56 25.34
CA LYS A 505 16.47 -8.79 23.92
C LYS A 505 15.46 -8.03 23.04
N VAL A 506 14.20 -8.10 23.43
CA VAL A 506 13.11 -7.26 22.91
C VAL A 506 12.75 -6.27 24.01
N ARG A 507 12.73 -4.97 23.70
CA ARG A 507 12.31 -3.94 24.67
C ARG A 507 10.86 -3.52 24.52
N HIS A 508 10.26 -3.81 23.38
CA HIS A 508 8.87 -3.47 23.11
C HIS A 508 8.25 -4.39 22.07
N VAL A 509 6.98 -4.71 22.27
CA VAL A 509 6.15 -5.42 21.30
C VAL A 509 4.86 -4.65 21.06
N ALA A 510 4.47 -4.54 19.79
CA ALA A 510 3.17 -4.00 19.39
C ALA A 510 2.46 -5.03 18.51
N VAL A 511 1.31 -5.52 18.97
CA VAL A 511 0.51 -6.52 18.26
C VAL A 511 -0.92 -6.02 18.08
N ASP A 512 -1.48 -6.15 16.87
CA ASP A 512 -2.91 -5.96 16.62
C ASP A 512 -3.55 -7.29 16.17
N ALA A 513 -4.11 -8.04 17.12
CA ALA A 513 -4.82 -9.27 16.82
C ALA A 513 -5.97 -9.48 17.81
N ASP A 514 -6.79 -10.49 17.54
CA ASP A 514 -8.03 -10.67 18.24
C ASP A 514 -7.85 -11.27 19.65
N ILE A 515 -8.60 -10.74 20.60
CA ILE A 515 -8.88 -11.36 21.90
C ILE A 515 -10.34 -11.11 22.24
N PHE A 516 -11.05 -12.15 22.66
CA PHE A 516 -12.47 -12.09 22.94
C PHE A 516 -12.72 -12.56 24.37
N PHE A 517 -13.65 -11.91 25.06
CA PHE A 517 -14.11 -12.33 26.38
C PHE A 517 -15.38 -13.15 26.25
N ASP A 518 -15.36 -14.39 26.72
CA ASP A 518 -16.55 -15.23 26.82
C ASP A 518 -17.21 -15.02 28.20
N GLY A 519 -18.33 -14.29 28.19
CA GLY A 519 -19.10 -14.00 29.40
C GLY A 519 -19.78 -15.22 30.04
N GLN A 520 -19.94 -16.35 29.33
CA GLN A 520 -20.49 -17.57 29.92
C GLN A 520 -19.45 -18.33 30.73
N THR A 521 -18.23 -18.44 30.21
CA THR A 521 -17.13 -19.16 30.86
C THR A 521 -16.25 -18.24 31.72
N SER A 522 -16.45 -16.91 31.64
CA SER A 522 -15.59 -15.90 32.26
C SER A 522 -14.11 -16.06 31.88
N SER A 523 -13.85 -16.42 30.62
CA SER A 523 -12.50 -16.69 30.11
C SER A 523 -12.21 -15.91 28.81
N PHE A 524 -10.93 -15.77 28.47
CA PHE A 524 -10.53 -15.20 27.20
C PHE A 524 -10.33 -16.29 26.15
N VAL A 525 -10.73 -16.00 24.92
CA VAL A 525 -10.53 -16.84 23.74
C VAL A 525 -9.91 -16.01 22.61
N GLY A 526 -9.20 -16.68 21.69
CA GLY A 526 -8.62 -16.03 20.52
C GLY A 526 -7.09 -16.09 20.44
N PRO A 527 -6.51 -15.57 19.35
CA PRO A 527 -5.09 -15.72 19.03
C PRO A 527 -4.14 -14.99 19.98
N LEU A 528 -4.63 -14.00 20.73
CA LEU A 528 -3.81 -13.30 21.73
C LEU A 528 -3.91 -13.87 23.16
N VAL A 529 -4.72 -14.89 23.42
CA VAL A 529 -4.76 -15.53 24.76
C VAL A 529 -3.38 -15.97 25.29
N PRO A 530 -2.43 -16.44 24.45
CA PRO A 530 -1.09 -16.78 24.93
C PRO A 530 -0.19 -15.57 25.30
N TYR A 531 -0.60 -14.34 24.98
CA TYR A 531 0.12 -13.10 25.29
C TYR A 531 -0.44 -12.46 26.56
#